data_AF-A0A7C0WCI7-F1
#
_entry.id   AF-A0A7C0WCI7-F1
#
_cell.length_a   1.000
_cell.length_b   1.000
_cell.length_c   1.000
_cell.angle_alpha   90.00
_cell.angle_beta   90.00
_cell.angle_gamma   90.00
#
_symmetry.space_group_name_H-M   'P 1'
#
loop_
_entity.id
_entity.type
_entity.pdbx_description
1 polymer ?
#
loop_
_entity_poly.entity_id
_entity_poly.type
_entity_poly.pdbx_seq_one_letter_code
_entity_poly.pdbx_strand_id
1 'polypeptide(L)'
;MEYLQTIKHKFPVRFDIPAPLRFGEAHLFRIINSPDKLKNSVSIRMDSAIGFTVHPDYFVYPNPLPDEERVDRENFMEVMKRNAWLLGRLASMGIVHTAPVPLFHNRIQSYRRCDGGYYEWPRGGRLDRWLLSCRYPNLGKSGIRDFEHLEAISGSSFRYYRLVGNHFISLILICASYFRNHHPERMGFDKKGYPVDARNLFCPDLMRELIEASFNSYYEGFTGRKTGNRFPVDFDNFVLRLIDEFGVDRYMEEIFRATDQQAMSDVEFNEFLLERGFSRNNIAGLPRGLEDITLMTGPHLGGFNQRISLPELIHFTETATSYCICDRYIFDHCLY
;
A
#
# COMPACT_ATOMS: atom_id res chain seq x y z
N MET A 1 -11.14 -8.88 15.03
CA MET A 1 -10.53 -10.23 15.04
C MET A 1 -11.55 -11.31 15.43
N GLU A 2 -12.17 -11.24 16.62
CA GLU A 2 -13.11 -12.27 17.11
C GLU A 2 -14.25 -12.59 16.14
N TYR A 3 -14.92 -11.56 15.60
CA TYR A 3 -15.98 -11.75 14.61
C TYR A 3 -15.49 -12.56 13.39
N LEU A 4 -14.31 -12.29 12.87
CA LEU A 4 -13.79 -13.01 11.70
C LEU A 4 -13.48 -14.48 12.02
N GLN A 5 -13.12 -14.80 13.26
CA GLN A 5 -12.96 -16.20 13.70
C GLN A 5 -14.30 -16.96 13.65
N THR A 6 -15.42 -16.33 14.04
CA THR A 6 -16.74 -17.00 14.03
C THR A 6 -17.21 -17.33 12.61
N ILE A 7 -16.80 -16.53 11.63
CA ILE A 7 -17.10 -16.74 10.21
C ILE A 7 -15.95 -17.36 9.42
N LYS A 8 -14.93 -17.94 10.10
CA LYS A 8 -13.75 -18.51 9.42
C LYS A 8 -14.11 -19.54 8.36
N HIS A 9 -15.18 -20.30 8.57
CA HIS A 9 -15.74 -21.28 7.62
C HIS A 9 -16.18 -20.67 6.27
N LYS A 10 -16.34 -19.35 6.17
CA LYS A 10 -16.67 -18.64 4.92
C LYS A 10 -15.46 -18.39 4.02
N PHE A 11 -14.24 -18.71 4.47
CA PHE A 11 -13.00 -18.56 3.71
C PHE A 11 -12.45 -19.96 3.40
N PRO A 12 -12.62 -20.47 2.17
CA PRO A 12 -12.13 -21.78 1.74
C PRO A 12 -10.62 -21.78 1.45
N VAL A 13 -10.00 -20.60 1.40
CA VAL A 13 -8.55 -20.42 1.27
C VAL A 13 -7.91 -20.22 2.65
N ARG A 14 -6.61 -20.48 2.76
CA ARG A 14 -5.86 -20.24 4.00
C ARG A 14 -6.03 -18.78 4.47
N PHE A 15 -6.47 -18.60 5.70
CA PHE A 15 -6.53 -17.30 6.36
C PHE A 15 -6.27 -17.47 7.86
N ASP A 16 -5.05 -17.17 8.27
CA ASP A 16 -4.63 -17.30 9.67
C ASP A 16 -4.96 -16.02 10.42
N ILE A 17 -6.24 -15.89 10.77
CA ILE A 17 -6.78 -14.77 11.54
C ILE A 17 -6.11 -14.76 12.93
N PRO A 18 -5.59 -13.63 13.41
CA PRO A 18 -5.08 -13.51 14.78
C PRO A 18 -6.13 -13.90 15.83
N ALA A 19 -5.69 -14.56 16.90
CA ALA A 19 -6.54 -14.89 18.03
C ALA A 19 -6.28 -13.87 19.16
N PRO A 20 -7.22 -12.95 19.43
CA PRO A 20 -7.05 -11.92 20.45
C PRO A 20 -7.00 -12.55 21.83
N LEU A 21 -6.13 -12.02 22.69
CA LEU A 21 -6.06 -12.35 24.10
C LEU A 21 -7.12 -11.52 24.83
N ARG A 22 -7.80 -12.16 25.78
CA ARG A 22 -8.73 -11.52 26.70
C ARG A 22 -8.57 -12.08 28.10
N PHE A 23 -8.73 -11.22 29.10
CA PHE A 23 -8.79 -11.62 30.50
C PHE A 23 -10.15 -11.18 31.06
N GLY A 24 -11.08 -12.12 31.19
CA GLY A 24 -12.50 -11.79 31.36
C GLY A 24 -13.01 -11.00 30.17
N GLU A 25 -13.61 -9.83 30.43
CA GLU A 25 -14.12 -8.90 29.41
C GLU A 25 -13.07 -7.87 28.94
N ALA A 26 -11.84 -7.91 29.48
CA ALA A 26 -10.81 -6.94 29.15
C ALA A 26 -9.99 -7.35 27.92
N HIS A 27 -9.88 -6.43 26.94
CA HIS A 27 -9.09 -6.56 25.72
C HIS A 27 -7.88 -5.63 25.64
N LEU A 28 -7.79 -4.66 26.56
CA LEU A 28 -6.69 -3.71 26.66
C LEU A 28 -5.82 -4.05 27.86
N PHE A 29 -4.52 -4.10 27.63
CA PHE A 29 -3.50 -4.43 28.61
C PHE A 29 -2.63 -3.21 28.87
N ARG A 30 -2.25 -3.03 30.14
CA ARG A 30 -1.25 -2.01 30.48
C ARG A 30 0.15 -2.60 30.32
N ILE A 31 1.01 -1.91 29.57
CA ILE A 31 2.44 -2.27 29.50
C ILE A 31 3.11 -1.75 30.77
N ILE A 32 3.58 -2.66 31.64
CA ILE A 32 4.25 -2.30 32.89
C ILE A 32 5.75 -2.08 32.66
N ASN A 33 6.35 -2.88 31.78
CA ASN A 33 7.76 -2.79 31.39
C ASN A 33 7.90 -3.05 29.90
N SER A 34 8.73 -2.24 29.23
CA SER A 34 9.12 -2.42 27.84
C SER A 34 10.64 -2.62 27.71
N PRO A 35 11.11 -3.39 26.71
CA PRO A 35 12.54 -3.48 26.40
C PRO A 35 13.17 -2.11 26.16
N ASP A 36 14.41 -1.89 26.61
CA ASP A 36 15.08 -0.59 26.48
C ASP A 36 15.23 -0.14 25.02
N LYS A 37 15.35 -1.08 24.08
CA LYS A 37 15.36 -0.79 22.64
C LYS A 37 14.10 -0.06 22.15
N LEU A 38 12.94 -0.33 22.77
CA LEU A 38 11.66 0.32 22.45
C LEU A 38 11.54 1.70 23.10
N LYS A 39 12.16 1.91 24.27
CA LYS A 39 12.14 3.21 24.97
C LYS A 39 12.84 4.31 24.19
N ASN A 40 13.83 3.94 23.39
CA ASN A 40 14.60 4.89 22.57
C ASN A 40 14.01 5.12 21.17
N SER A 41 13.06 4.30 20.73
CA SER A 41 12.51 4.35 19.36
C SER A 41 11.11 4.97 19.26
N VAL A 42 10.43 5.21 20.39
CA VAL A 42 9.07 5.76 20.41
C VAL A 42 9.03 6.97 21.35
N SER A 43 8.75 8.15 20.80
CA SER A 43 8.64 9.41 21.57
C SER A 43 7.37 9.51 22.41
N ILE A 44 6.43 8.58 22.22
CA ILE A 44 5.13 8.51 22.90
C ILE A 44 5.20 7.46 24.00
N ARG A 45 4.74 7.81 25.21
CA ARG A 45 4.59 6.87 26.31
C ARG A 45 3.50 5.85 25.97
N MET A 46 3.91 4.65 25.53
CA MET A 46 3.01 3.52 25.30
C MET A 46 2.63 2.88 26.64
N ASP A 47 1.44 3.22 27.15
CA ASP A 47 0.92 2.66 28.39
C ASP A 47 -0.08 1.52 28.17
N SER A 48 -0.64 1.40 26.96
CA SER A 48 -1.72 0.50 26.62
C SER A 48 -1.39 -0.33 25.38
N ALA A 49 -1.84 -1.58 25.35
CA ALA A 49 -1.62 -2.52 24.26
C ALA A 49 -2.82 -3.46 24.07
N ILE A 50 -2.95 -3.97 22.85
CA ILE A 50 -3.76 -5.15 22.55
C ILE A 50 -2.84 -6.38 22.54
N GLY A 51 -3.34 -7.51 23.04
CA GLY A 51 -2.64 -8.78 23.01
C GLY A 51 -3.32 -9.73 22.03
N PHE A 52 -2.56 -10.45 21.21
CA PHE A 52 -3.08 -11.47 20.32
C PHE A 52 -1.99 -12.47 19.95
N THR A 53 -2.39 -13.66 19.53
CA THR A 53 -1.49 -14.70 19.02
C THR A 53 -1.66 -14.85 17.51
N VAL A 54 -0.56 -15.15 16.82
CA VAL A 54 -0.52 -15.29 15.35
C VAL A 54 0.34 -16.48 14.94
N HIS A 55 0.08 -16.98 13.73
CA HIS A 55 1.00 -17.86 13.04
C HIS A 55 2.29 -17.08 12.65
N PRO A 56 3.50 -17.70 12.67
CA PRO A 56 4.76 -17.01 12.32
C PRO A 56 4.73 -16.29 10.96
N ASP A 57 4.08 -16.89 9.96
CA ASP A 57 3.88 -16.29 8.62
C ASP A 57 3.16 -14.92 8.64
N TYR A 58 2.58 -14.49 9.77
CA TYR A 58 2.00 -13.14 9.92
C TYR A 58 3.05 -12.03 9.72
N PHE A 59 4.29 -12.29 10.11
CA PHE A 59 5.39 -11.34 10.00
C PHE A 59 6.13 -11.43 8.65
N VAL A 60 5.69 -12.31 7.74
CA VAL A 60 6.33 -12.50 6.43
C VAL A 60 5.57 -11.72 5.36
N TYR A 61 6.22 -10.68 4.85
CA TYR A 61 5.73 -9.84 3.75
C TYR A 61 5.90 -10.55 2.41
N PRO A 62 5.01 -10.32 1.42
CA PRO A 62 5.09 -10.97 0.12
C PRO A 62 6.21 -10.41 -0.76
N ASN A 63 6.70 -9.20 -0.48
CA ASN A 63 7.68 -8.47 -1.28
C ASN A 63 8.98 -8.19 -0.47
N PRO A 64 9.69 -9.24 -0.02
CA PRO A 64 10.81 -9.10 0.91
C PRO A 64 12.00 -8.35 0.30
N LEU A 65 12.75 -7.67 1.17
CA LEU A 65 14.12 -7.21 0.85
C LEU A 65 15.11 -8.39 0.83
N PRO A 66 16.33 -8.22 0.29
CA PRO A 66 17.29 -9.31 0.14
C PRO A 66 17.72 -9.97 1.46
N ASP A 67 17.61 -9.28 2.59
CA ASP A 67 17.96 -9.75 3.93
C ASP A 67 16.79 -10.39 4.70
N GLU A 68 15.60 -10.44 4.09
CA GLU A 68 14.39 -11.01 4.69
C GLU A 68 14.11 -12.44 4.18
N GLU A 69 13.11 -13.12 4.77
CA GLU A 69 12.66 -14.43 4.32
C GLU A 69 12.28 -14.37 2.83
N ARG A 70 13.02 -15.12 2.00
CA ARG A 70 12.81 -15.13 0.56
C ARG A 70 11.49 -15.82 0.23
N VAL A 71 10.63 -15.10 -0.47
CA VAL A 71 9.43 -15.65 -1.12
C VAL A 71 9.79 -15.87 -2.58
N ASP A 72 9.75 -17.12 -3.04
CA ASP A 72 9.95 -17.40 -4.47
C ASP A 72 8.74 -16.97 -5.31
N ARG A 73 8.87 -17.05 -6.64
CA ARG A 73 7.84 -16.63 -7.58
C ARG A 73 6.51 -17.35 -7.37
N GLU A 74 6.53 -18.67 -7.16
CA GLU A 74 5.32 -19.49 -7.04
C GLU A 74 4.59 -19.17 -5.74
N ASN A 75 5.35 -19.06 -4.65
CA ASN A 75 4.84 -18.63 -3.36
C ASN A 75 4.32 -17.19 -3.41
N PHE A 76 5.00 -16.27 -4.09
CA PHE A 76 4.52 -14.90 -4.26
C PHE A 76 3.19 -14.85 -5.01
N MET A 77 3.10 -15.58 -6.13
CA MET A 77 1.86 -15.72 -6.90
C MET A 77 0.71 -16.26 -6.05
N GLU A 78 0.94 -17.33 -5.29
CA GLU A 78 -0.06 -17.91 -4.39
C GLU A 78 -0.52 -16.90 -3.34
N VAL A 79 0.42 -16.23 -2.67
CA VAL A 79 0.13 -15.25 -1.61
C VAL A 79 -0.68 -14.08 -2.17
N MET A 80 -0.33 -13.57 -3.35
CA MET A 80 -1.06 -12.46 -3.98
C MET A 80 -2.48 -12.88 -4.39
N LYS A 81 -2.65 -14.03 -5.04
CA LYS A 81 -3.97 -14.56 -5.41
C LYS A 81 -4.86 -14.75 -4.17
N ARG A 82 -4.32 -15.38 -3.13
CA ARG A 82 -5.06 -15.66 -1.91
C ARG A 82 -5.49 -14.38 -1.19
N ASN A 83 -4.58 -13.42 -1.04
CA ASN A 83 -4.91 -12.15 -0.41
C ASN A 83 -5.91 -11.33 -1.23
N ALA A 84 -5.79 -11.34 -2.57
CA ALA A 84 -6.76 -10.71 -3.45
C ALA A 84 -8.16 -11.33 -3.28
N TRP A 85 -8.24 -12.67 -3.23
CA TRP A 85 -9.49 -13.37 -2.95
C TRP A 85 -10.09 -12.99 -1.60
N LEU A 86 -9.28 -12.95 -0.54
CA LEU A 86 -9.72 -12.57 0.80
C LEU A 86 -10.25 -11.12 0.85
N LEU A 87 -9.56 -10.18 0.19
CA LEU A 87 -10.00 -8.79 0.11
C LEU A 87 -11.34 -8.68 -0.61
N GLY A 88 -11.49 -9.36 -1.75
CA GLY A 88 -12.74 -9.43 -2.49
C GLY A 88 -13.87 -10.03 -1.63
N ARG A 89 -13.59 -11.14 -0.95
CA ARG A 89 -14.57 -11.83 -0.10
C ARG A 89 -15.03 -10.97 1.06
N LEU A 90 -14.11 -10.35 1.80
CA LEU A 90 -14.48 -9.44 2.88
C LEU A 90 -15.30 -8.26 2.33
N ALA A 91 -14.87 -7.66 1.22
CA ALA A 91 -15.57 -6.53 0.63
C ALA A 91 -17.02 -6.91 0.25
N SER A 92 -17.25 -8.08 -0.35
CA SER A 92 -18.60 -8.60 -0.65
C SER A 92 -19.51 -8.74 0.57
N MET A 93 -18.90 -8.90 1.75
CA MET A 93 -19.60 -9.01 3.03
C MET A 93 -19.79 -7.63 3.71
N GLY A 94 -19.42 -6.54 3.04
CA GLY A 94 -19.48 -5.19 3.57
C GLY A 94 -18.31 -4.84 4.51
N ILE A 95 -17.24 -5.63 4.53
CA ILE A 95 -16.05 -5.41 5.36
C ILE A 95 -14.89 -5.04 4.43
N VAL A 96 -14.38 -3.82 4.52
CA VAL A 96 -13.36 -3.33 3.58
C VAL A 96 -12.08 -2.98 4.33
N HIS A 97 -10.93 -3.34 3.74
CA HIS A 97 -9.64 -2.98 4.29
C HIS A 97 -9.23 -1.60 3.77
N THR A 98 -9.10 -0.62 4.66
CA THR A 98 -8.92 0.78 4.23
C THR A 98 -7.49 1.14 3.87
N ALA A 99 -6.51 0.38 4.35
CA ALA A 99 -5.08 0.60 4.06
C ALA A 99 -4.29 -0.70 3.76
N PRO A 100 -4.61 -1.48 2.70
CA PRO A 100 -3.80 -2.67 2.36
C PRO A 100 -2.35 -2.27 2.06
N VAL A 101 -2.19 -1.10 1.44
CA VAL A 101 -0.96 -0.30 1.41
C VAL A 101 -1.34 1.10 1.91
N PRO A 102 -0.50 1.77 2.73
CA PRO A 102 -0.76 3.13 3.15
C PRO A 102 -0.48 4.12 2.01
N LEU A 103 -1.52 4.47 1.24
CA LEU A 103 -1.44 5.32 0.05
C LEU A 103 -1.62 6.81 0.39
N PHE A 104 -0.73 7.66 -0.12
CA PHE A 104 -0.76 9.11 0.11
C PHE A 104 -0.55 9.93 -1.17
N HIS A 105 -1.10 11.15 -1.19
CA HIS A 105 -0.79 12.19 -2.19
C HIS A 105 0.48 12.98 -1.85
N ASN A 106 0.70 13.22 -0.55
CA ASN A 106 1.86 13.92 0.00
C ASN A 106 1.93 13.63 1.50
N ARG A 107 3.03 13.03 1.97
CA ARG A 107 3.22 12.72 3.39
C ARG A 107 3.68 13.92 4.22
N ILE A 108 4.46 14.84 3.63
CA ILE A 108 5.03 16.00 4.33
C ILE A 108 3.96 17.03 4.71
N GLN A 109 2.95 17.21 3.85
CA GLN A 109 1.92 18.25 3.99
C GLN A 109 0.54 17.69 4.35
N SER A 110 0.48 16.46 4.88
CA SER A 110 -0.76 15.74 5.23
C SER A 110 -1.68 16.56 6.15
N TYR A 111 -1.11 17.28 7.12
CA TYR A 111 -1.82 18.09 8.10
C TYR A 111 -2.59 19.28 7.51
N ARG A 112 -2.28 19.72 6.28
CA ARG A 112 -2.95 20.85 5.61
C ARG A 112 -4.20 20.44 4.83
N ARG A 113 -4.46 19.15 4.67
CA ARG A 113 -5.51 18.66 3.76
C ARG A 113 -6.65 18.03 4.54
N CYS A 114 -7.89 18.28 4.09
CA CYS A 114 -9.08 17.67 4.68
C CYS A 114 -9.09 16.13 4.57
N ASP A 115 -8.34 15.57 3.61
CA ASP A 115 -8.16 14.13 3.41
C ASP A 115 -6.98 13.56 4.23
N GLY A 116 -6.32 14.35 5.09
CA GLY A 116 -5.15 13.91 5.85
C GLY A 116 -3.97 13.49 4.97
N GLY A 117 -3.95 13.88 3.69
CA GLY A 117 -2.94 13.47 2.72
C GLY A 117 -3.17 12.09 2.10
N TYR A 118 -4.25 11.37 2.42
CA TYR A 118 -4.56 10.06 1.85
C TYR A 118 -4.81 10.14 0.35
N TYR A 119 -4.41 9.09 -0.37
CA TYR A 119 -4.59 9.02 -1.82
C TYR A 119 -6.05 8.80 -2.21
N GLU A 120 -6.62 9.73 -2.98
CA GLU A 120 -7.92 9.61 -3.63
C GLU A 120 -7.75 9.35 -5.12
N TRP A 121 -7.68 8.07 -5.48
CA TRP A 121 -7.41 7.64 -6.85
C TRP A 121 -8.34 8.20 -7.93
N PRO A 122 -9.64 8.49 -7.70
CA PRO A 122 -10.48 9.06 -8.76
C PRO A 122 -10.01 10.45 -9.21
N ARG A 123 -9.19 11.13 -8.41
CA ARG A 123 -8.63 12.45 -8.76
C ARG A 123 -7.39 12.33 -9.66
N GLY A 124 -6.78 11.16 -9.77
CA GLY A 124 -5.58 10.94 -10.59
C GLY A 124 -4.41 11.86 -10.25
N GLY A 125 -4.27 12.27 -8.97
CA GLY A 125 -3.14 13.06 -8.50
C GLY A 125 -1.86 12.22 -8.37
N ARG A 126 -0.72 12.88 -8.14
CA ARG A 126 0.54 12.20 -7.79
C ARG A 126 0.35 11.17 -6.68
N LEU A 127 0.88 9.96 -6.88
CA LEU A 127 1.02 8.96 -5.82
C LEU A 127 2.40 9.09 -5.18
N ASP A 128 2.41 9.31 -3.86
CA ASP A 128 3.61 9.62 -3.11
C ASP A 128 4.42 8.37 -2.75
N ARG A 129 5.71 8.35 -3.08
CA ARG A 129 6.70 7.34 -2.64
C ARG A 129 6.16 5.93 -2.77
N TRP A 130 5.77 5.55 -3.99
CA TRP A 130 4.98 4.35 -4.24
C TRP A 130 5.69 3.08 -3.75
N LEU A 131 7.02 3.00 -3.95
CA LEU A 131 7.83 1.85 -3.56
C LEU A 131 7.95 1.74 -2.03
N LEU A 132 8.23 2.87 -1.36
CA LEU A 132 8.29 2.93 0.10
C LEU A 132 6.94 2.60 0.74
N SER A 133 5.84 3.04 0.13
CA SER A 133 4.49 2.73 0.61
C SER A 133 4.25 1.21 0.66
N CYS A 134 4.86 0.47 -0.26
CA CYS A 134 4.79 -0.99 -0.30
C CYS A 134 5.79 -1.68 0.64
N ARG A 135 6.55 -0.97 1.48
CA ARG A 135 7.56 -1.65 2.31
C ARG A 135 6.95 -2.62 3.32
N TYR A 136 5.79 -2.24 3.89
CA TYR A 136 5.09 -3.01 4.91
C TYR A 136 3.60 -3.13 4.56
N PRO A 137 3.22 -3.88 3.52
CA PRO A 137 1.82 -4.05 3.17
C PRO A 137 1.09 -4.80 4.28
N ASN A 138 -0.20 -4.53 4.41
CA ASN A 138 -1.10 -5.22 5.34
C ASN A 138 -1.65 -6.53 4.75
N LEU A 139 -0.88 -7.13 3.84
CA LEU A 139 -1.08 -8.43 3.23
C LEU A 139 0.19 -9.25 3.46
N GLY A 140 0.05 -10.52 3.83
CA GLY A 140 1.19 -11.37 4.13
C GLY A 140 0.97 -12.83 3.79
N LYS A 141 1.97 -13.66 4.11
CA LYS A 141 1.94 -15.11 3.90
C LYS A 141 0.88 -15.82 4.77
N SER A 142 0.37 -15.18 5.83
CA SER A 142 -0.77 -15.66 6.63
C SER A 142 -2.15 -15.24 6.08
N GLY A 143 -2.20 -14.28 5.15
CA GLY A 143 -3.42 -13.59 4.71
C GLY A 143 -3.42 -12.10 5.05
N ILE A 144 -4.62 -11.51 5.14
CA ILE A 144 -4.82 -10.10 5.49
C ILE A 144 -4.37 -9.84 6.93
N ARG A 145 -3.81 -8.65 7.18
CA ARG A 145 -3.25 -8.23 8.47
C ARG A 145 -3.83 -6.88 8.89
N ASP A 146 -3.39 -6.39 10.05
CA ASP A 146 -3.68 -5.02 10.50
C ASP A 146 -5.18 -4.73 10.58
N PHE A 147 -5.85 -5.54 11.41
CA PHE A 147 -7.30 -5.66 11.46
C PHE A 147 -8.00 -4.38 11.97
N GLU A 148 -7.26 -3.43 12.53
CA GLU A 148 -7.71 -2.07 12.83
C GLU A 148 -8.15 -1.29 11.58
N HIS A 149 -7.63 -1.66 10.41
CA HIS A 149 -8.01 -1.06 9.13
C HIS A 149 -9.18 -1.75 8.45
N LEU A 150 -9.84 -2.71 9.12
CA LEU A 150 -11.09 -3.29 8.64
C LEU A 150 -12.27 -2.46 9.11
N GLU A 151 -13.02 -1.94 8.14
CA GLU A 151 -14.22 -1.16 8.39
C GLU A 151 -15.46 -1.86 7.85
N ALA A 152 -16.53 -1.88 8.65
CA ALA A 152 -17.86 -2.21 8.17
C ALA A 152 -18.45 -1.00 7.45
N ILE A 153 -18.80 -1.16 6.18
CA ILE A 153 -19.36 -0.09 5.36
C ILE A 153 -20.86 -0.27 5.23
N SER A 154 -21.61 0.78 5.57
CA SER A 154 -23.05 0.91 5.32
C SER A 154 -23.36 2.22 4.57
N GLY A 155 -24.37 2.20 3.70
CA GLY A 155 -25.07 3.41 3.23
C GLY A 155 -24.36 4.38 2.27
N SER A 156 -23.13 4.16 1.81
CA SER A 156 -22.48 5.02 0.78
C SER A 156 -21.81 4.21 -0.34
N SER A 157 -22.40 4.27 -1.54
CA SER A 157 -21.86 3.61 -2.75
C SER A 157 -20.51 4.20 -3.19
N PHE A 158 -20.34 5.52 -3.09
CA PHE A 158 -19.11 6.19 -3.54
C PHE A 158 -17.90 5.88 -2.64
N ARG A 159 -18.06 5.89 -1.31
CA ARG A 159 -16.98 5.52 -0.40
C ARG A 159 -16.56 4.08 -0.61
N TYR A 160 -17.54 3.18 -0.75
CA TYR A 160 -17.28 1.76 -1.00
C TYR A 160 -16.53 1.53 -2.32
N TYR A 161 -16.98 2.17 -3.41
CA TYR A 161 -16.30 2.18 -4.71
C TYR A 161 -14.84 2.59 -4.59
N ARG A 162 -14.57 3.70 -3.89
CA ARG A 162 -13.21 4.18 -3.67
C ARG A 162 -12.35 3.18 -2.90
N LEU A 163 -12.88 2.59 -1.83
CA LEU A 163 -12.11 1.64 -1.02
C LEU A 163 -11.83 0.32 -1.75
N VAL A 164 -12.76 -0.18 -2.57
CA VAL A 164 -12.51 -1.32 -3.46
C VAL A 164 -11.42 -0.97 -4.49
N GLY A 165 -11.46 0.24 -5.06
CA GLY A 165 -10.37 0.70 -5.95
C GLY A 165 -9.00 0.77 -5.25
N ASN A 166 -8.96 1.16 -3.96
CA ASN A 166 -7.72 1.13 -3.17
C ASN A 166 -7.14 -0.29 -3.08
N HIS A 167 -7.98 -1.33 -3.01
CA HIS A 167 -7.50 -2.71 -3.02
C HIS A 167 -6.74 -3.03 -4.31
N PHE A 168 -7.31 -2.71 -5.48
CA PHE A 168 -6.66 -2.97 -6.78
C PHE A 168 -5.34 -2.21 -6.94
N ILE A 169 -5.32 -0.92 -6.60
CA ILE A 169 -4.07 -0.14 -6.62
C ILE A 169 -3.02 -0.77 -5.69
N SER A 170 -3.41 -1.12 -4.47
CA SER A 170 -2.50 -1.74 -3.50
C SER A 170 -1.93 -3.07 -4.01
N LEU A 171 -2.77 -3.94 -4.59
CA LEU A 171 -2.33 -5.21 -5.15
C LEU A 171 -1.32 -5.01 -6.28
N ILE A 172 -1.59 -4.08 -7.21
CA ILE A 172 -0.71 -3.79 -8.35
C ILE A 172 0.63 -3.21 -7.87
N LEU A 173 0.60 -2.31 -6.90
CA LEU A 173 1.81 -1.72 -6.32
C LEU A 173 2.66 -2.78 -5.62
N ILE A 174 2.05 -3.71 -4.89
CA ILE A 174 2.77 -4.84 -4.27
C ILE A 174 3.41 -5.72 -5.35
N CYS A 175 2.67 -6.07 -6.41
CA CYS A 175 3.19 -6.80 -7.56
C CYS A 175 4.42 -6.12 -8.18
N ALA A 176 4.37 -4.80 -8.40
CA ALA A 176 5.51 -4.05 -8.93
C ALA A 176 6.69 -4.00 -7.94
N SER A 177 6.40 -3.81 -6.66
CA SER A 177 7.43 -3.69 -5.61
C SER A 177 8.22 -4.98 -5.42
N TYR A 178 7.64 -6.15 -5.68
CA TYR A 178 8.35 -7.43 -5.63
C TYR A 178 9.61 -7.42 -6.52
N PHE A 179 9.50 -6.92 -7.75
CA PHE A 179 10.65 -6.82 -8.66
C PHE A 179 11.71 -5.82 -8.19
N ARG A 180 11.29 -4.67 -7.66
CA ARG A 180 12.19 -3.60 -7.21
C ARG A 180 12.88 -3.94 -5.88
N ASN A 181 12.17 -4.58 -4.94
CA ASN A 181 12.67 -4.87 -3.59
C ASN A 181 13.78 -5.92 -3.57
N HIS A 182 13.92 -6.74 -4.62
CA HIS A 182 15.08 -7.62 -4.77
C HIS A 182 16.38 -6.87 -5.07
N HIS A 183 16.30 -5.60 -5.49
CA HIS A 183 17.43 -4.75 -5.86
C HIS A 183 17.27 -3.34 -5.29
N PRO A 184 17.21 -3.17 -3.96
CA PRO A 184 17.00 -1.87 -3.31
C PRO A 184 18.11 -0.86 -3.62
N GLU A 185 19.30 -1.33 -3.99
CA GLU A 185 20.42 -0.51 -4.44
C GLU A 185 20.17 0.19 -5.78
N ARG A 186 19.17 -0.27 -6.56
CA ARG A 186 18.78 0.31 -7.85
C ARG A 186 17.61 1.27 -7.68
N MET A 187 17.84 2.30 -6.85
CA MET A 187 16.89 3.36 -6.59
C MET A 187 17.55 4.74 -6.62
N GLY A 188 16.85 5.73 -7.18
CA GLY A 188 17.27 7.13 -7.23
C GLY A 188 17.97 7.49 -8.53
N PHE A 189 19.15 8.12 -8.42
CA PHE A 189 19.94 8.56 -9.56
C PHE A 189 21.26 7.77 -9.64
N ASP A 190 21.73 7.54 -10.86
CA ASP A 190 23.03 6.93 -11.08
C ASP A 190 24.18 7.91 -10.80
N LYS A 191 25.43 7.44 -10.94
CA LYS A 191 26.63 8.25 -10.71
C LYS A 191 26.78 9.46 -11.65
N LYS A 192 26.02 9.48 -12.75
CA LYS A 192 26.00 10.58 -13.73
C LYS A 192 24.81 11.53 -13.49
N GLY A 193 23.98 11.27 -12.49
CA GLY A 193 22.80 12.07 -12.17
C GLY A 193 21.57 11.74 -13.03
N TYR A 194 21.56 10.62 -13.76
CA TYR A 194 20.38 10.18 -14.51
C TYR A 194 19.48 9.31 -13.63
N PRO A 195 18.14 9.37 -13.81
CA PRO A 195 17.23 8.44 -13.17
C PRO A 195 17.67 6.98 -13.38
N VAL A 196 17.69 6.20 -12.31
CA VAL A 196 17.97 4.77 -12.41
C VAL A 196 16.90 4.11 -13.27
N ASP A 197 17.35 3.41 -14.32
CA ASP A 197 16.52 2.52 -15.12
C ASP A 197 16.67 1.09 -14.59
N ALA A 198 15.59 0.58 -14.02
CA ALA A 198 15.44 -0.74 -13.45
C ALA A 198 14.38 -1.58 -14.20
N ARG A 199 13.96 -1.16 -15.41
CA ARG A 199 12.96 -1.90 -16.21
C ARG A 199 13.38 -3.33 -16.50
N ASN A 200 14.68 -3.59 -16.61
CA ASN A 200 15.23 -4.93 -16.81
C ASN A 200 15.02 -5.88 -15.61
N LEU A 201 14.58 -5.38 -14.44
CA LEU A 201 14.19 -6.23 -13.32
C LEU A 201 12.80 -6.85 -13.52
N PHE A 202 11.96 -6.22 -14.34
CA PHE A 202 10.60 -6.67 -14.56
C PHE A 202 10.60 -7.78 -15.63
N CYS A 203 9.87 -8.85 -15.35
CA CYS A 203 9.48 -9.84 -16.34
C CYS A 203 8.06 -9.50 -16.80
N PRO A 204 7.85 -9.04 -18.06
CA PRO A 204 6.53 -8.64 -18.54
C PRO A 204 5.48 -9.74 -18.43
N ASP A 205 5.85 -10.98 -18.76
CA ASP A 205 4.93 -12.13 -18.70
C ASP A 205 4.49 -12.42 -17.26
N LEU A 206 5.42 -12.34 -16.31
CA LEU A 206 5.09 -12.52 -14.89
C LEU A 206 4.26 -11.36 -14.35
N MET A 207 4.56 -10.11 -14.72
CA MET A 207 3.76 -8.96 -14.28
C MET A 207 2.31 -9.07 -14.78
N ARG A 208 2.14 -9.46 -16.05
CA ARG A 208 0.84 -9.75 -16.65
C ARG A 208 0.10 -10.85 -15.88
N GLU A 209 0.76 -11.99 -15.67
CA GLU A 209 0.20 -13.14 -14.97
C GLU A 209 -0.23 -12.77 -13.53
N LEU A 210 0.59 -12.00 -12.81
CA LEU A 210 0.31 -11.56 -11.45
C LEU A 210 -0.93 -10.66 -11.37
N ILE A 211 -1.03 -9.66 -12.24
CA ILE A 211 -2.18 -8.74 -12.25
C ILE A 211 -3.45 -9.50 -12.63
N GLU A 212 -3.39 -10.33 -13.66
CA GLU A 212 -4.52 -11.12 -14.13
C GLU A 212 -5.00 -12.09 -13.04
N ALA A 213 -4.08 -12.87 -12.46
CA ALA A 213 -4.42 -13.82 -11.42
C ALA A 213 -4.94 -13.14 -10.15
N SER A 214 -4.37 -11.99 -9.76
CA SER A 214 -4.83 -11.22 -8.60
C SER A 214 -6.23 -10.67 -8.83
N PHE A 215 -6.52 -10.07 -9.99
CA PHE A 215 -7.86 -9.60 -10.32
C PHE A 215 -8.87 -10.75 -10.36
N ASN A 216 -8.57 -11.84 -11.06
CA ASN A 216 -9.50 -12.97 -11.18
C ASN A 216 -9.82 -13.56 -9.81
N SER A 217 -8.81 -13.65 -8.93
CA SER A 217 -8.98 -14.12 -7.55
C SER A 217 -9.80 -13.14 -6.72
N TYR A 218 -9.55 -11.82 -6.85
CA TYR A 218 -10.36 -10.78 -6.20
C TYR A 218 -11.82 -10.86 -6.64
N TYR A 219 -12.06 -10.90 -7.96
CA TYR A 219 -13.38 -11.01 -8.56
C TYR A 219 -14.10 -12.26 -8.05
N GLU A 220 -13.42 -13.42 -7.99
CA GLU A 220 -13.99 -14.65 -7.46
C GLU A 220 -14.36 -14.53 -5.99
N GLY A 221 -13.50 -13.93 -5.16
CA GLY A 221 -13.81 -13.64 -3.77
C GLY A 221 -15.02 -12.72 -3.63
N PHE A 222 -15.09 -11.68 -4.45
CA PHE A 222 -16.10 -10.63 -4.40
C PHE A 222 -17.47 -11.08 -4.90
N THR A 223 -17.51 -11.74 -6.06
CA THR A 223 -18.75 -12.15 -6.71
C THR A 223 -19.19 -13.57 -6.31
N GLY A 224 -18.26 -14.40 -5.85
CA GLY A 224 -18.48 -15.83 -5.63
C GLY A 224 -18.42 -16.67 -6.92
N ARG A 225 -17.99 -16.09 -8.05
CA ARG A 225 -17.94 -16.75 -9.35
C ARG A 225 -16.59 -16.53 -10.02
N LYS A 226 -16.15 -17.49 -10.83
CA LYS A 226 -14.99 -17.30 -11.70
C LYS A 226 -15.38 -16.43 -12.90
N THR A 227 -14.47 -15.58 -13.33
CA THR A 227 -14.55 -14.91 -14.63
C THR A 227 -13.51 -15.52 -15.57
N GLY A 228 -13.91 -15.72 -16.83
CA GLY A 228 -13.00 -16.00 -17.94
C GLY A 228 -12.97 -14.85 -18.96
N ASN A 229 -13.60 -13.73 -18.62
CA ASN A 229 -13.70 -12.60 -19.53
C ASN A 229 -12.37 -11.88 -19.58
N ARG A 230 -12.00 -11.45 -20.79
CA ARG A 230 -10.88 -10.53 -20.96
C ARG A 230 -11.20 -9.22 -20.24
N PHE A 231 -10.15 -8.61 -19.70
CA PHE A 231 -10.25 -7.26 -19.17
C PHE A 231 -10.81 -6.31 -20.23
N PRO A 232 -11.78 -5.44 -19.89
CA PRO A 232 -12.26 -4.40 -20.80
C PRO A 232 -11.30 -3.19 -20.85
N VAL A 233 -9.99 -3.46 -20.82
CA VAL A 233 -8.92 -2.47 -21.00
C VAL A 233 -7.88 -3.02 -21.96
N ASP A 234 -7.06 -2.14 -22.55
CA ASP A 234 -5.86 -2.54 -23.26
C ASP A 234 -4.81 -3.06 -22.26
N PHE A 235 -4.93 -4.34 -21.92
CA PHE A 235 -4.15 -4.96 -20.85
C PHE A 235 -2.67 -5.08 -21.21
N ASP A 236 -2.36 -5.29 -22.49
CA ASP A 236 -0.98 -5.39 -22.97
C ASP A 236 -0.26 -4.05 -22.82
N ASN A 237 -0.89 -2.97 -23.31
CA ASN A 237 -0.36 -1.63 -23.13
C ASN A 237 -0.29 -1.25 -21.65
N PHE A 238 -1.28 -1.62 -20.84
CA PHE A 238 -1.26 -1.36 -19.41
C PHE A 238 -0.03 -1.97 -18.72
N VAL A 239 0.29 -3.23 -18.99
CA VAL A 239 1.48 -3.90 -18.43
C VAL A 239 2.77 -3.20 -18.86
N LEU A 240 2.89 -2.79 -20.11
CA LEU A 240 4.06 -2.06 -20.60
C LEU A 240 4.21 -0.71 -19.88
N ARG A 241 3.12 0.05 -19.75
CA ARG A 241 3.11 1.34 -19.05
C ARG A 241 3.44 1.21 -17.57
N LEU A 242 2.96 0.14 -16.90
CA LEU A 242 3.35 -0.16 -15.53
C LEU A 242 4.86 -0.33 -15.39
N ILE A 243 5.48 -1.12 -16.28
CA ILE A 243 6.93 -1.36 -16.24
C ILE A 243 7.69 -0.07 -16.54
N ASP A 244 7.22 0.74 -17.49
CA ASP A 244 7.87 2.01 -17.82
C ASP A 244 7.82 3.03 -16.68
N GLU A 245 6.72 3.11 -15.94
CA GLU A 245 6.56 4.08 -14.84
C GLU A 245 7.16 3.57 -13.52
N PHE A 246 7.04 2.28 -13.21
CA PHE A 246 7.64 1.70 -12.00
C PHE A 246 9.12 1.36 -12.16
N GLY A 247 9.59 1.17 -13.38
CA GLY A 247 10.96 0.77 -13.66
C GLY A 247 11.94 1.93 -13.77
N VAL A 248 11.49 3.18 -13.87
CA VAL A 248 12.38 4.34 -14.01
C VAL A 248 12.08 5.37 -12.93
N ASP A 249 13.11 5.76 -12.19
CA ASP A 249 12.99 6.70 -11.06
C ASP A 249 12.93 8.17 -11.53
N ARG A 250 11.97 8.48 -12.41
CA ARG A 250 11.82 9.80 -13.05
C ARG A 250 11.43 10.89 -12.07
N TYR A 251 10.56 10.54 -11.12
CA TYR A 251 9.98 11.49 -10.18
C TYR A 251 10.52 11.21 -8.78
N MET A 252 11.63 11.86 -8.43
CA MET A 252 12.27 11.70 -7.11
C MET A 252 12.01 12.87 -6.17
N GLU A 253 11.50 13.97 -6.71
CA GLU A 253 11.46 15.26 -6.03
C GLU A 253 10.17 15.47 -5.21
N GLU A 254 10.36 16.01 -4.02
CA GLU A 254 9.32 16.54 -3.17
C GLU A 254 9.72 17.93 -2.66
N ILE A 255 8.78 18.89 -2.69
CA ILE A 255 9.06 20.27 -2.31
C ILE A 255 8.66 20.50 -0.85
N PHE A 256 9.64 20.78 0.00
CA PHE A 256 9.43 21.19 1.39
C PHE A 256 9.29 22.70 1.47
N ARG A 257 8.05 23.18 1.60
CA ARG A 257 7.78 24.61 1.41
C ARG A 257 8.28 25.46 2.57
N ALA A 258 8.74 26.67 2.28
CA ALA A 258 9.17 27.66 3.27
C ALA A 258 8.10 27.86 4.37
N THR A 259 6.82 27.87 3.99
CA THR A 259 5.71 28.00 4.94
C THR A 259 5.55 26.82 5.90
N ASP A 260 5.93 25.60 5.50
CA ASP A 260 5.91 24.43 6.39
C ASP A 260 7.10 24.47 7.35
N GLN A 261 8.25 24.91 6.83
CA GLN A 261 9.48 25.08 7.60
C GLN A 261 9.30 26.06 8.77
N GLN A 262 8.52 27.14 8.58
CA GLN A 262 8.25 28.13 9.63
C GLN A 262 7.49 27.57 10.84
N ALA A 263 6.75 26.47 10.67
CA ALA A 263 6.01 25.82 11.76
C ALA A 263 6.91 24.94 12.65
N MET A 264 8.16 24.69 12.24
CA MET A 264 9.12 23.85 12.95
C MET A 264 10.11 24.70 13.73
N SER A 265 10.57 24.21 14.89
CA SER A 265 11.77 24.70 15.57
C SER A 265 13.05 24.41 14.76
N ASP A 266 14.18 25.03 15.11
CA ASP A 266 15.45 24.82 14.38
C ASP A 266 15.95 23.39 14.57
N VAL A 267 15.68 22.79 15.73
CA VAL A 267 16.01 21.39 16.02
C VAL A 267 15.19 20.47 15.12
N GLU A 268 13.86 20.63 15.09
CA GLU A 268 12.97 19.84 14.24
C GLU A 268 13.32 19.99 12.75
N PHE A 269 13.63 21.21 12.29
CA PHE A 269 14.04 21.45 10.91
C PHE A 269 15.33 20.70 10.55
N ASN A 270 16.35 20.78 11.40
CA ASN A 270 17.63 20.11 11.17
C ASN A 270 17.49 18.58 11.21
N GLU A 271 16.76 18.04 12.19
CA GLU A 271 16.48 16.61 12.29
C GLU A 271 15.70 16.12 11.07
N PHE A 272 14.68 16.86 10.65
CA PHE A 272 13.86 16.55 9.49
C PHE A 272 14.70 16.44 8.20
N LEU A 273 15.64 17.37 7.98
CA LEU A 273 16.53 17.35 6.81
C LEU A 273 17.57 16.21 6.89
N LEU A 274 18.14 15.95 8.08
CA LEU A 274 19.07 14.84 8.29
C LEU A 274 18.44 13.48 7.95
N GLU A 275 17.21 13.24 8.42
CA GLU A 275 16.45 12.02 8.11
C GLU A 275 16.21 11.81 6.61
N ARG A 276 16.27 12.89 5.82
CA ARG A 276 16.02 12.90 4.37
C ARG A 276 17.30 12.98 3.55
N GLY A 277 18.44 12.65 4.17
CA GLY A 277 19.71 12.45 3.49
C GLY A 277 20.58 13.70 3.35
N PHE A 278 20.21 14.82 3.97
CA PHE A 278 21.11 15.97 4.03
C PHE A 278 22.25 15.70 5.01
N SER A 279 23.45 16.18 4.67
CA SER A 279 24.58 16.16 5.61
C SER A 279 24.50 17.36 6.57
N ARG A 280 25.09 17.24 7.76
CA ARG A 280 25.20 18.39 8.70
C ARG A 280 25.84 19.62 8.06
N ASN A 281 26.80 19.41 7.16
CA ASN A 281 27.46 20.49 6.43
C ASN A 281 26.51 21.16 5.41
N ASN A 282 25.67 20.38 4.74
CA ASN A 282 24.67 20.93 3.81
C ASN A 282 23.61 21.74 4.56
N ILE A 283 23.30 21.37 5.80
CA ILE A 283 22.31 22.05 6.64
C ILE A 283 22.88 23.33 7.26
N ALA A 284 24.17 23.33 7.62
CA ALA A 284 24.88 24.47 8.20
C ALA A 284 25.02 25.62 7.19
N GLY A 285 23.95 26.38 7.00
CA GLY A 285 23.86 27.46 6.01
C GLY A 285 22.52 27.56 5.29
N LEU A 286 21.64 26.56 5.45
CA LEU A 286 20.28 26.62 4.90
C LEU A 286 19.38 27.45 5.82
N PRO A 287 18.84 28.58 5.35
CA PRO A 287 17.99 29.41 6.18
C PRO A 287 16.55 28.88 6.21
N ARG A 288 16.09 28.44 7.39
CA ARG A 288 14.73 27.93 7.60
C ARG A 288 13.69 28.98 7.22
N GLY A 289 12.76 28.60 6.34
CA GLY A 289 11.57 29.40 6.03
C GLY A 289 11.80 30.58 5.09
N LEU A 290 12.97 30.68 4.45
CA LEU A 290 13.24 31.69 3.41
C LEU A 290 12.87 31.20 2.00
N GLU A 291 13.16 29.94 1.69
CA GLU A 291 12.88 29.36 0.37
C GLU A 291 12.42 27.91 0.47
N ASP A 292 11.79 27.44 -0.60
CA ASP A 292 11.38 26.05 -0.73
C ASP A 292 12.62 25.16 -0.93
N ILE A 293 12.66 24.00 -0.25
CA ILE A 293 13.76 23.05 -0.34
C ILE A 293 13.31 21.82 -1.13
N THR A 294 14.04 21.46 -2.18
CA THR A 294 13.82 20.21 -2.91
C THR A 294 14.43 19.04 -2.14
N LEU A 295 13.60 18.05 -1.84
CA LEU A 295 13.97 16.80 -1.19
C LEU A 295 13.90 15.65 -2.19
N MET A 296 14.81 14.69 -2.06
CA MET A 296 14.86 13.50 -2.92
C MET A 296 14.26 12.31 -2.18
N THR A 297 12.93 12.15 -2.27
CA THR A 297 12.18 11.22 -1.42
C THR A 297 11.41 10.15 -2.18
N GLY A 298 11.39 10.23 -3.51
CA GLY A 298 10.71 9.26 -4.38
C GLY A 298 11.32 7.84 -4.35
N PRO A 299 10.90 6.98 -5.29
CA PRO A 299 10.15 7.30 -6.50
C PRO A 299 8.65 7.58 -6.25
N HIS A 300 8.13 8.64 -6.86
CA HIS A 300 6.70 8.98 -6.93
C HIS A 300 6.12 8.53 -8.29
N LEU A 301 4.79 8.44 -8.42
CA LEU A 301 4.13 8.39 -9.72
C LEU A 301 3.56 9.76 -10.05
N GLY A 302 4.30 10.54 -10.85
CA GLY A 302 4.00 11.92 -11.19
C GLY A 302 4.85 12.93 -10.42
N GLY A 303 5.07 14.11 -11.02
CA GLY A 303 5.83 15.20 -10.43
C GLY A 303 5.04 16.02 -9.40
N PHE A 304 5.73 16.92 -8.70
CA PHE A 304 5.10 17.84 -7.76
C PHE A 304 4.01 18.69 -8.43
N ASN A 305 2.82 18.76 -7.82
CA ASN A 305 1.61 19.39 -8.39
C ASN A 305 1.18 18.88 -9.79
N GLN A 306 1.61 17.69 -10.19
CA GLN A 306 1.19 17.06 -11.45
C GLN A 306 0.17 15.94 -11.20
N ARG A 307 -0.48 15.52 -12.30
CA ARG A 307 -1.26 14.29 -12.33
C ARG A 307 -0.34 13.08 -12.19
N ILE A 308 -0.93 11.92 -11.88
CA ILE A 308 -0.23 10.64 -11.91
C ILE A 308 0.39 10.42 -13.31
N SER A 309 1.64 9.94 -13.36
CA SER A 309 2.32 9.63 -14.62
C SER A 309 1.83 8.33 -15.29
N LEU A 310 0.98 7.58 -14.58
CA LEU A 310 0.42 6.30 -14.97
C LEU A 310 -1.12 6.37 -14.95
N PRO A 311 -1.76 7.13 -15.85
CA PRO A 311 -3.23 7.22 -15.93
C PRO A 311 -3.90 5.86 -16.20
N GLU A 312 -3.19 4.93 -16.85
CA GLU A 312 -3.67 3.58 -17.16
C GLU A 312 -3.96 2.78 -15.88
N LEU A 313 -3.25 3.05 -14.77
CA LEU A 313 -3.55 2.46 -13.45
C LEU A 313 -4.91 2.91 -12.92
N ILE A 314 -5.23 4.20 -13.09
CA ILE A 314 -6.52 4.74 -12.67
C ILE A 314 -7.63 4.14 -13.52
N HIS A 315 -7.45 4.09 -14.84
CA HIS A 315 -8.43 3.50 -15.74
C HIS A 315 -8.66 2.00 -15.50
N PHE A 316 -7.59 1.23 -15.25
CA PHE A 316 -7.71 -0.18 -14.85
C PHE A 316 -8.49 -0.31 -13.54
N THR A 317 -8.17 0.53 -12.54
CA THR A 317 -8.82 0.51 -11.22
C THR A 317 -10.30 0.82 -11.32
N GLU A 318 -10.68 1.84 -12.08
CA GLU A 318 -12.08 2.21 -12.36
C GLU A 318 -12.83 1.04 -12.97
N THR A 319 -12.26 0.46 -14.03
CA THR A 319 -12.85 -0.66 -14.76
C THR A 319 -13.02 -1.89 -13.87
N ALA A 320 -11.95 -2.31 -13.19
CA ALA A 320 -11.96 -3.49 -12.33
C ALA A 320 -12.94 -3.36 -11.16
N THR A 321 -12.98 -2.18 -10.54
CA THR A 321 -13.90 -1.88 -9.43
C THR A 321 -15.35 -1.89 -9.89
N SER A 322 -15.64 -1.15 -10.97
CA SER A 322 -16.99 -1.08 -11.54
C SER A 322 -17.47 -2.46 -11.96
N TYR A 323 -16.60 -3.23 -12.61
CA TYR A 323 -16.92 -4.58 -13.07
C TYR A 323 -17.31 -5.51 -11.91
N CYS A 324 -16.53 -5.54 -10.82
CA CYS A 324 -16.85 -6.36 -9.65
C CYS A 324 -18.19 -5.96 -9.02
N ILE A 325 -18.43 -4.66 -8.84
CA ILE A 325 -19.64 -4.15 -8.17
C ILE A 325 -20.88 -4.36 -9.04
N CYS A 326 -20.81 -4.03 -10.33
CA CYS A 326 -21.92 -4.18 -11.27
C CYS A 326 -22.29 -5.65 -11.46
N ASP A 327 -21.31 -6.53 -11.67
CA ASP A 327 -21.59 -7.96 -11.84
C ASP A 327 -22.22 -8.54 -10.58
N ARG A 328 -21.70 -8.20 -9.39
CA ARG A 328 -22.29 -8.65 -8.13
C ARG A 328 -23.74 -8.18 -8.00
N TYR A 329 -24.01 -6.91 -8.28
CA TYR A 329 -25.36 -6.35 -8.24
C TYR A 329 -26.31 -7.09 -9.20
N ILE A 330 -25.88 -7.30 -10.45
CA ILE A 330 -26.64 -8.05 -11.45
C ILE A 330 -26.91 -9.47 -10.95
N PHE A 331 -25.92 -10.18 -10.42
CA PHE A 331 -26.15 -11.56 -9.94
C PHE A 331 -27.06 -11.64 -8.72
N ASP A 332 -27.00 -10.67 -7.82
CA ASP A 332 -27.86 -10.66 -6.63
C ASP A 332 -29.31 -10.28 -6.97
N HIS A 333 -29.55 -9.53 -8.06
CA HIS A 333 -30.87 -8.97 -8.41
C HIS A 333 -31.52 -9.62 -9.65
N CYS A 334 -30.71 -10.18 -10.55
CA CYS A 334 -31.15 -11.03 -11.66
C CYS A 334 -30.98 -12.48 -11.22
N LEU A 335 -31.91 -12.95 -10.40
CA LEU A 335 -32.14 -14.38 -10.18
C LEU A 335 -32.33 -15.06 -11.53
N TYR A 336 -31.30 -15.79 -11.99
CA TYR A 336 -31.47 -16.93 -12.87
C TYR A 336 -31.51 -18.20 -12.03
#